data_AF-A0AAP1RPJ9-F1
#
_entry.id   AF-A0AAP1RPJ9-F1
#
_cell.length_a   1.000
_cell.length_b   1.000
_cell.length_c   1.000
_cell.angle_alpha   90.00
_cell.angle_beta   90.00
_cell.angle_gamma   90.00
#
_symmetry.space_group_name_H-M   'P 1'
#
loop_
_entity.id
_entity.type
_entity.pdbx_description
1 polymer ?
#
loop_
_entity_poly.entity_id
_entity_poly.type
_entity_poly.pdbx_seq_one_letter_code
_entity_poly.pdbx_strand_id
1 'polypeptide(L)'
;MKYNLSYILGALLAVPISSVVFLFSVFQLDLHFMLDTGMFIGSYILSFIPIQWYSSRRFLKEMGLTRREYHFIRKQLNDASPKLKRLYKNYMRVRSYNEFKNLNEVAKLTRTIYNTVKQSPEKFYTVESFFYSHLDNTVNLIDNYTLLQRMPNKTKEEKAKLKQTKLTIDENKRTLVADLKQLNESNYNQLDIEMELADMAKNRNDFTKEIPETTKEKVNLKTNQEKYEYETERNYDRN
;
A
#
# COMPACT_ATOMS: atom_id res chain seq x y z
N MET A 1 -2.49 -0.73 -10.82
CA MET A 1 -3.66 -0.56 -11.71
C MET A 1 -4.09 0.91 -11.88
N LYS A 2 -3.46 1.87 -11.18
CA LYS A 2 -3.82 3.30 -11.23
C LYS A 2 -3.54 4.00 -12.58
N TYR A 3 -2.55 3.56 -13.36
CA TYR A 3 -2.29 4.12 -14.71
C TYR A 3 -3.37 3.77 -15.76
N ASN A 4 -3.97 2.59 -15.66
CA ASN A 4 -5.11 2.24 -16.52
C ASN A 4 -6.37 2.99 -16.05
N LEU A 5 -6.46 3.28 -14.74
CA LEU A 5 -7.53 4.10 -14.18
C LEU A 5 -7.43 5.55 -14.66
N SER A 6 -6.23 6.13 -14.75
CA SER A 6 -6.04 7.47 -15.33
C SER A 6 -6.39 7.51 -16.82
N TYR A 7 -6.09 6.44 -17.56
CA TYR A 7 -6.49 6.30 -18.97
C TYR A 7 -8.01 6.28 -19.12
N ILE A 8 -8.72 5.50 -18.28
CA ILE A 8 -10.18 5.42 -18.28
C ILE A 8 -10.82 6.74 -17.85
N LEU A 9 -10.30 7.39 -16.79
CA LEU A 9 -10.75 8.72 -16.35
C LEU A 9 -10.56 9.80 -17.42
N GLY A 10 -9.40 9.79 -18.08
CA GLY A 10 -9.12 10.72 -19.18
C GLY A 10 -10.05 10.51 -20.37
N ALA A 11 -10.30 9.26 -20.76
CA ALA A 11 -11.25 8.94 -21.83
C ALA A 11 -12.69 9.32 -21.45
N LEU A 12 -13.12 9.04 -20.21
CA LEU A 12 -14.46 9.35 -19.71
C LEU A 12 -14.74 10.86 -19.70
N LEU A 13 -13.74 11.68 -19.32
CA LEU A 13 -13.87 13.14 -19.31
C LEU A 13 -13.73 13.76 -20.71
N ALA A 14 -12.95 13.15 -21.60
CA ALA A 14 -12.75 13.66 -22.96
C ALA A 14 -14.02 13.56 -23.82
N VAL A 15 -14.86 12.53 -23.62
CA VAL A 15 -16.11 12.35 -24.38
C VAL A 15 -17.08 13.54 -24.24
N PRO A 16 -17.52 13.95 -23.04
CA PRO A 16 -18.46 15.07 -22.90
C PRO A 16 -17.87 16.40 -23.38
N ILE A 17 -16.56 16.63 -23.17
CA ILE A 17 -15.87 17.84 -23.67
C ILE A 17 -15.94 17.89 -25.19
N SER A 18 -15.66 16.77 -25.86
CA SER A 18 -15.69 16.66 -27.32
C SER A 18 -17.12 16.77 -27.86
N SER A 19 -18.11 16.24 -27.14
CA SER A 19 -19.52 16.39 -27.48
C SER A 19 -19.97 17.86 -27.46
N VAL A 20 -19.51 18.66 -26.49
CA VAL A 20 -19.81 20.10 -26.45
C VAL A 20 -19.19 20.83 -27.65
N VAL A 21 -17.94 20.51 -28.00
CA VAL A 21 -17.26 21.10 -29.17
C VAL A 21 -17.95 20.69 -30.48
N PHE A 22 -18.40 19.44 -30.59
CA PHE A 22 -19.17 18.95 -31.73
C PHE A 22 -20.51 19.67 -31.87
N LEU A 23 -21.28 19.80 -30.79
CA LEU A 23 -22.56 20.53 -30.80
C LEU A 23 -22.36 22.01 -31.15
N PHE A 24 -21.33 22.65 -30.61
CA PHE A 24 -21.00 24.03 -30.95
C PHE A 24 -20.65 24.18 -32.45
N SER A 25 -19.91 23.23 -33.01
CA SER A 25 -19.56 23.20 -34.43
C SER A 25 -20.81 23.09 -35.32
N VAL A 26 -21.71 22.16 -34.99
CA VAL A 26 -22.95 21.90 -35.75
C VAL A 26 -23.92 23.08 -35.69
N PHE A 27 -24.07 23.75 -34.54
CA PHE A 27 -25.08 24.81 -34.36
C PHE A 27 -24.59 26.22 -34.68
N GLN A 28 -23.28 26.49 -34.56
CA GLN A 28 -22.75 27.85 -34.64
C GLN A 28 -21.86 28.10 -35.87
N LEU A 29 -21.22 27.06 -36.41
CA LEU A 29 -20.23 27.21 -37.48
C LEU A 29 -20.75 26.74 -38.85
N ASP A 30 -21.93 26.09 -38.91
CA ASP A 30 -22.56 25.54 -40.12
C ASP A 30 -21.56 24.81 -41.04
N LEU A 31 -20.66 24.01 -40.43
CA LEU A 31 -19.65 23.28 -41.17
C LEU A 31 -20.25 22.04 -41.84
N HIS A 32 -19.52 21.51 -42.83
CA HIS A 32 -19.86 20.23 -43.44
C HIS A 32 -19.64 19.09 -42.43
N PHE A 33 -20.54 18.09 -42.40
CA PHE A 33 -20.54 16.99 -41.43
C PHE A 33 -19.19 16.27 -41.25
N MET A 34 -18.38 16.16 -42.31
CA MET A 34 -17.03 15.59 -42.25
C MET A 34 -16.07 16.43 -41.38
N LEU A 35 -16.18 17.76 -41.42
CA LEU A 35 -15.38 18.67 -40.61
C LEU A 35 -15.83 18.64 -39.15
N ASP A 36 -17.13 18.55 -38.87
CA ASP A 36 -17.65 18.41 -37.50
C ASP A 36 -17.15 17.12 -36.84
N THR A 37 -17.18 16.01 -37.59
CA THR A 37 -16.61 14.73 -37.13
C THR A 37 -15.11 14.86 -36.87
N GLY A 38 -14.40 15.60 -37.72
CA GLY A 38 -12.99 15.95 -37.52
C GLY A 38 -12.76 16.77 -36.25
N MET A 39 -13.61 17.75 -35.95
CA MET A 39 -13.56 18.57 -34.74
C MET A 39 -13.82 17.74 -33.48
N PHE A 40 -14.73 16.77 -33.54
CA PHE A 40 -14.96 15.82 -32.44
C PHE A 40 -13.72 14.96 -32.16
N ILE A 41 -13.13 14.35 -33.19
CA ILE A 41 -11.94 13.51 -33.04
C ILE A 41 -10.73 14.36 -32.58
N GLY A 42 -10.56 15.54 -33.16
CA GLY A 42 -9.49 16.47 -32.81
C GLY A 42 -9.60 16.96 -31.37
N SER A 43 -10.78 17.40 -30.95
CA SER A 43 -11.04 17.85 -29.57
C SER A 43 -10.89 16.72 -28.55
N TYR A 44 -11.27 15.49 -28.91
CA TYR A 44 -11.05 14.32 -28.06
C TYR A 44 -9.57 14.06 -27.80
N ILE A 45 -8.75 14.07 -28.86
CA ILE A 45 -7.30 13.87 -28.76
C ILE A 45 -6.66 15.03 -27.96
N LEU A 46 -7.01 16.28 -28.28
CA LEU A 46 -6.49 17.47 -27.59
C LEU A 46 -6.83 17.49 -26.11
N SER A 47 -8.02 17.03 -25.73
CA SER A 47 -8.47 16.99 -24.33
C SER A 47 -7.78 15.85 -23.57
N PHE A 48 -7.53 14.73 -24.22
CA PHE A 48 -6.97 13.53 -23.58
C PHE A 48 -5.49 13.68 -23.18
N ILE A 49 -4.67 14.29 -24.03
CA ILE A 49 -3.22 14.42 -23.84
C ILE A 49 -2.82 15.15 -22.53
N PRO A 50 -3.36 16.36 -22.21
CA PRO A 50 -2.96 17.10 -21.02
C PRO A 50 -3.42 16.40 -19.73
N ILE A 51 -4.60 15.76 -19.73
CA ILE A 51 -5.13 15.01 -18.59
C ILE A 51 -4.18 13.86 -18.23
N GLN A 52 -3.72 13.11 -19.24
CA GLN A 52 -2.82 11.99 -19.05
C GLN A 52 -1.43 12.45 -18.56
N TRP A 53 -0.93 13.56 -19.10
CA TRP A 53 0.39 14.09 -18.70
C TRP A 53 0.39 14.62 -17.27
N TYR A 54 -0.66 15.32 -16.87
CA TYR A 54 -0.83 15.85 -15.51
C TYR A 54 -1.03 14.74 -14.48
N SER A 55 -1.92 13.78 -14.77
CA SER A 55 -2.19 12.65 -13.87
C SER A 55 -0.94 11.80 -13.61
N SER A 56 -0.16 11.50 -14.66
CA SER A 56 1.09 10.75 -14.53
C SER A 56 2.15 11.49 -13.70
N ARG A 57 2.28 12.81 -13.87
CA ARG A 57 3.19 13.63 -13.07
C ARG A 57 2.78 13.71 -11.60
N ARG A 58 1.48 13.88 -11.32
CA ARG A 58 0.94 13.87 -9.95
C ARG A 58 1.19 12.53 -9.26
N PHE A 59 0.88 11.43 -9.93
CA PHE A 59 1.11 10.07 -9.42
C PHE A 59 2.58 9.82 -9.06
N LEU A 60 3.50 10.20 -9.95
CA LEU A 60 4.94 10.07 -9.69
C LEU A 60 5.43 10.99 -8.57
N LYS A 61 4.91 12.23 -8.51
CA LYS A 61 5.26 13.20 -7.46
C LYS A 61 4.74 12.76 -6.09
N GLU A 62 3.53 12.19 -6.01
CA GLU A 62 2.94 11.64 -4.79
C GLU A 62 3.75 10.47 -4.22
N MET A 63 4.32 9.63 -5.09
CA MET A 63 5.18 8.52 -4.68
C MET A 63 6.65 8.93 -4.50
N GLY A 64 7.03 10.17 -4.80
CA GLY A 64 8.43 10.62 -4.76
C GLY A 64 9.35 9.96 -5.80
N LEU A 65 8.82 9.36 -6.85
CA LEU A 65 9.58 8.61 -7.85
C LEU A 65 9.83 9.43 -9.12
N THR A 66 11.02 9.32 -9.69
CA THR A 66 11.29 9.77 -11.05
C THR A 66 10.67 8.81 -12.08
N ARG A 67 10.44 9.31 -13.30
CA ARG A 67 9.94 8.49 -14.42
C ARG A 67 10.83 7.28 -14.71
N ARG A 68 12.15 7.45 -14.57
CA ARG A 68 13.14 6.40 -14.84
C ARG A 68 13.08 5.31 -13.78
N GLU A 69 13.01 5.68 -12.50
CA GLU A 69 12.88 4.73 -11.40
C GLU A 69 11.57 3.95 -11.50
N TYR A 70 10.44 4.63 -11.76
CA TYR A 70 9.17 3.94 -11.94
C TYR A 70 9.19 2.95 -13.12
N HIS A 71 9.79 3.34 -14.24
CA HIS A 71 9.96 2.42 -15.38
C HIS A 71 10.84 1.21 -15.02
N PHE A 72 11.94 1.44 -14.31
CA PHE A 72 12.82 0.38 -13.82
C PHE A 72 12.08 -0.59 -12.90
N ILE A 73 11.40 -0.08 -11.86
CA ILE A 73 10.61 -0.89 -10.93
C ILE A 73 9.56 -1.69 -11.70
N ARG A 74 8.90 -1.07 -12.69
CA ARG A 74 7.89 -1.75 -13.50
C ARG A 74 8.48 -2.87 -14.33
N LYS A 75 9.67 -2.68 -14.89
CA LYS A 75 10.41 -3.74 -15.59
C LYS A 75 10.69 -4.91 -14.64
N GLN A 76 11.20 -4.65 -13.44
CA GLN A 76 11.47 -5.70 -12.44
C GLN A 76 10.21 -6.45 -12.01
N LEU A 77 9.09 -5.75 -11.83
CA LEU A 77 7.80 -6.39 -11.56
C LEU A 77 7.33 -7.27 -12.73
N ASN A 78 7.52 -6.83 -13.97
CA ASN A 78 7.16 -7.61 -15.14
C ASN A 78 8.03 -8.87 -15.25
N ASP A 79 9.32 -8.79 -14.92
CA ASP A 79 10.27 -9.90 -14.92
C ASP A 79 9.99 -10.90 -13.77
N ALA A 80 9.52 -10.41 -12.62
CA ALA A 80 9.14 -11.23 -11.47
C ALA A 80 7.81 -11.98 -11.66
N SER A 81 6.84 -11.37 -12.35
CA SER A 81 5.50 -11.94 -12.61
C SER A 81 5.51 -13.39 -13.15
N PRO A 82 6.26 -13.75 -14.20
CA PRO A 82 6.33 -15.13 -14.69
C PRO A 82 6.97 -16.08 -13.66
N LYS A 83 7.96 -15.62 -12.88
CA LYS A 83 8.59 -16.41 -11.81
C LYS A 83 7.58 -16.78 -10.73
N LEU A 84 6.72 -15.83 -10.33
CA LEU A 84 5.61 -16.11 -9.41
C LEU A 84 4.68 -17.18 -10.01
N LYS A 85 4.22 -17.02 -11.26
CA LYS A 85 3.34 -18.01 -11.89
C LYS A 85 3.96 -19.41 -11.93
N ARG A 86 5.25 -19.51 -12.21
CA ARG A 86 6.01 -20.76 -12.20
C ARG A 86 6.03 -21.39 -10.81
N LEU A 87 6.35 -20.61 -9.78
CA LEU A 87 6.28 -21.02 -8.38
C LEU A 87 4.90 -21.57 -8.02
N TYR A 88 3.82 -20.86 -8.38
CA TYR A 88 2.44 -21.29 -8.15
C TYR A 88 2.13 -22.65 -8.78
N LYS A 89 2.50 -22.80 -10.05
CA LYS A 89 2.29 -24.04 -10.80
C LYS A 89 3.04 -25.21 -10.17
N ASN A 90 4.23 -24.99 -9.63
CA ASN A 90 5.08 -26.06 -9.11
C ASN A 90 4.68 -26.52 -7.72
N TYR A 91 4.39 -25.62 -6.77
CA TYR A 91 3.96 -26.10 -5.45
C TYR A 91 2.62 -26.85 -5.49
N MET A 92 1.70 -26.47 -6.39
CA MET A 92 0.41 -27.16 -6.57
C MET A 92 0.55 -28.62 -7.05
N ARG A 93 1.71 -29.00 -7.60
CA ARG A 93 1.97 -30.36 -8.07
C ARG A 93 2.39 -31.31 -6.95
N VAL A 94 2.64 -30.80 -5.75
CA VAL A 94 3.08 -31.61 -4.60
C VAL A 94 1.88 -32.27 -3.95
N ARG A 95 1.94 -33.60 -3.77
CA ARG A 95 0.83 -34.41 -3.22
C ARG A 95 0.83 -34.50 -1.70
N SER A 96 1.98 -34.35 -1.06
CA SER A 96 2.11 -34.42 0.40
C SER A 96 1.53 -33.16 1.04
N TYR A 97 0.56 -33.32 1.96
CA TYR A 97 -0.10 -32.20 2.62
C TYR A 97 0.88 -31.28 3.36
N ASN A 98 1.81 -31.85 4.14
CA ASN A 98 2.77 -31.07 4.91
C ASN A 98 3.73 -30.28 4.01
N GLU A 99 4.16 -30.90 2.91
CA GLU A 99 5.05 -30.23 1.94
C GLU A 99 4.28 -29.13 1.19
N PHE A 100 3.05 -29.43 0.75
CA PHE A 100 2.18 -28.45 0.12
C PHE A 100 1.94 -27.24 1.03
N LYS A 101 1.63 -27.45 2.31
CA LYS A 101 1.44 -26.37 3.29
C LYS A 101 2.67 -25.47 3.35
N ASN A 102 3.87 -26.04 3.51
CA ASN A 102 5.09 -25.24 3.62
C ASN A 102 5.38 -24.45 2.35
N LEU A 103 5.28 -25.08 1.18
CA LEU A 103 5.53 -24.41 -0.09
C LEU A 103 4.47 -23.34 -0.42
N ASN A 104 3.22 -23.55 0.00
CA ASN A 104 2.15 -22.56 -0.12
C ASN A 104 2.43 -21.33 0.74
N GLU A 105 2.94 -21.50 1.96
CA GLU A 105 3.36 -20.36 2.80
C GLU A 105 4.45 -19.53 2.13
N VAL A 106 5.46 -20.19 1.54
CA VAL A 106 6.49 -19.53 0.74
C VAL A 106 5.87 -18.78 -0.46
N ALA A 107 5.00 -19.43 -1.23
CA ALA A 107 4.35 -18.81 -2.38
C ALA A 107 3.47 -17.61 -2.00
N LYS A 108 2.78 -17.68 -0.85
CA LYS A 108 2.00 -16.57 -0.28
C LYS A 108 2.89 -15.40 0.08
N LEU A 109 3.99 -15.62 0.80
CA LEU A 109 4.95 -14.55 1.15
C LEU A 109 5.46 -13.84 -0.11
N THR A 110 5.93 -14.60 -1.09
CA THR A 110 6.38 -14.07 -2.39
C THR A 110 5.29 -13.26 -3.10
N ARG A 111 4.02 -13.71 -3.05
CA ARG A 111 2.87 -12.95 -3.59
C ARG A 111 2.69 -11.62 -2.90
N THR A 112 2.74 -11.65 -1.57
CA THR A 112 2.46 -10.51 -0.73
C THR A 112 3.52 -9.44 -0.99
N ILE A 113 4.80 -9.80 -0.95
CA ILE A 113 5.90 -8.88 -1.27
C ILE A 113 5.70 -8.26 -2.66
N TYR A 114 5.48 -9.10 -3.69
CA TYR A 114 5.23 -8.63 -5.06
C TYR A 114 4.03 -7.67 -5.15
N ASN A 115 2.91 -8.01 -4.51
CA ASN A 115 1.69 -7.21 -4.56
C ASN A 115 1.85 -5.89 -3.78
N THR A 116 2.51 -5.91 -2.63
CA THR A 116 2.79 -4.71 -1.83
C THR A 116 3.61 -3.72 -2.66
N VAL A 117 4.68 -4.18 -3.32
CA VAL A 117 5.51 -3.31 -4.17
C VAL A 117 4.78 -2.90 -5.45
N LYS A 118 3.93 -3.77 -6.02
CA LYS A 118 3.08 -3.41 -7.16
C LYS A 118 2.05 -2.32 -6.81
N GLN A 119 1.58 -2.29 -5.57
CA GLN A 119 0.64 -1.29 -5.06
C GLN A 119 1.35 0.01 -4.64
N SER A 120 2.55 -0.13 -4.07
CA SER A 120 3.39 0.93 -3.51
C SER A 120 4.81 0.84 -4.12
N PRO A 121 5.00 1.26 -5.38
CA PRO A 121 6.26 1.14 -6.11
C PRO A 121 7.46 1.78 -5.40
N GLU A 122 7.24 2.84 -4.64
CA GLU A 122 8.24 3.54 -3.84
C GLU A 122 8.93 2.64 -2.81
N LYS A 123 8.26 1.57 -2.36
CA LYS A 123 8.82 0.58 -1.43
C LYS A 123 9.75 -0.44 -2.09
N PHE A 124 9.93 -0.37 -3.41
CA PHE A 124 10.77 -1.33 -4.15
C PHE A 124 12.20 -1.39 -3.59
N TYR A 125 12.82 -0.23 -3.34
CA TYR A 125 14.21 -0.16 -2.90
C TYR A 125 14.42 -0.69 -1.48
N THR A 126 13.37 -0.72 -0.65
CA THR A 126 13.41 -1.35 0.66
C THR A 126 13.65 -2.86 0.57
N VAL A 127 13.21 -3.50 -0.53
CA VAL A 127 13.31 -4.97 -0.72
C VAL A 127 13.86 -5.32 -2.10
N GLU A 128 14.79 -4.54 -2.62
CA GLU A 128 15.32 -4.80 -3.97
C GLU A 128 16.00 -6.18 -4.08
N SER A 129 16.62 -6.65 -3.00
CA SER A 129 17.23 -7.98 -2.89
C SER A 129 16.24 -9.12 -3.15
N PHE A 130 14.96 -8.93 -2.80
CA PHE A 130 13.91 -9.88 -3.14
C PHE A 130 13.79 -10.08 -4.65
N PHE A 131 13.75 -8.97 -5.41
CA PHE A 131 13.59 -8.99 -6.86
C PHE A 131 14.84 -9.47 -7.58
N TYR A 132 16.03 -9.15 -7.05
CA TYR A 132 17.29 -9.54 -7.66
C TYR A 132 17.73 -10.97 -7.35
N SER A 133 17.38 -11.51 -6.17
CA SER A 133 17.95 -12.77 -5.68
C SER A 133 16.92 -13.69 -5.01
N HIS A 134 16.23 -13.23 -3.97
CA HIS A 134 15.48 -14.14 -3.09
C HIS A 134 14.34 -14.85 -3.83
N LEU A 135 13.65 -14.14 -4.72
CA LEU A 135 12.60 -14.72 -5.57
C LEU A 135 13.15 -15.82 -6.48
N ASP A 136 14.27 -15.56 -7.16
CA ASP A 136 14.84 -16.50 -8.13
C ASP A 136 15.35 -17.76 -7.44
N ASN A 137 16.10 -17.59 -6.35
CA ASN A 137 16.59 -18.70 -5.53
C ASN A 137 15.44 -19.57 -5.03
N THR A 138 14.38 -18.94 -4.52
CA THR A 138 13.20 -19.65 -4.02
C THR A 138 12.49 -20.44 -5.13
N VAL A 139 12.29 -19.83 -6.29
CA VAL A 139 11.68 -20.49 -7.45
C VAL A 139 12.53 -21.69 -7.88
N ASN A 140 13.84 -21.51 -8.02
CA ASN A 140 14.75 -22.58 -8.44
C ASN A 140 14.79 -23.73 -7.44
N LEU A 141 14.83 -23.45 -6.13
CA LEU A 141 14.81 -24.48 -5.09
C LEU A 141 13.51 -25.29 -5.11
N ILE A 142 12.36 -24.62 -5.24
CA ILE A 142 11.06 -25.29 -5.25
C ILE A 142 10.89 -26.11 -6.53
N ASP A 143 11.33 -25.59 -7.67
CA ASP A 143 11.35 -26.32 -8.93
C ASP A 143 12.17 -27.60 -8.85
N ASN A 144 13.42 -27.49 -8.39
CA ASN A 144 14.32 -28.64 -8.26
C ASN A 144 13.79 -29.63 -7.21
N TYR A 145 13.29 -29.14 -6.09
CA TYR A 145 12.68 -29.96 -5.04
C TYR A 145 11.47 -30.74 -5.59
N THR A 146 10.52 -30.06 -6.25
CA THR A 146 9.32 -30.72 -6.78
C THR A 146 9.63 -31.70 -7.91
N LEU A 147 10.65 -31.44 -8.72
CA LEU A 147 11.12 -32.34 -9.75
C LEU A 147 11.74 -33.61 -9.13
N LEU A 148 12.74 -33.44 -8.26
CA LEU A 148 13.43 -34.55 -7.60
C LEU A 148 12.47 -35.37 -6.73
N GLN A 149 11.54 -34.73 -6.03
CA GLN A 149 10.58 -35.40 -5.17
C GLN A 149 9.67 -36.37 -5.93
N ARG A 150 9.45 -36.13 -7.23
CA ARG A 150 8.59 -36.98 -8.08
C ARG A 150 9.32 -38.14 -8.74
N MET A 151 10.65 -38.21 -8.67
CA MET A 151 11.42 -39.30 -9.29
C MET A 151 11.16 -40.63 -8.55
N PRO A 152 10.91 -41.74 -9.28
CA PRO A 152 10.79 -43.06 -8.66
C PRO A 152 12.16 -43.57 -8.17
N ASN A 153 12.17 -44.56 -7.27
CA ASN A 153 13.37 -45.33 -6.87
C ASN A 153 14.57 -44.51 -6.36
N LYS A 154 14.32 -43.48 -5.54
CA LYS A 154 15.37 -42.59 -5.03
C LYS A 154 16.39 -43.31 -4.14
N THR A 155 17.67 -43.05 -4.39
CA THR A 155 18.80 -43.49 -3.58
C THR A 155 18.83 -42.82 -2.20
N LYS A 156 19.66 -43.33 -1.29
CA LYS A 156 19.86 -42.74 0.04
C LYS A 156 20.43 -41.32 -0.05
N GLU A 157 21.34 -41.09 -0.99
CA GLU A 157 21.95 -39.77 -1.23
C GLU A 157 20.91 -38.75 -1.75
N GLU A 158 20.05 -39.15 -2.68
CA GLU A 158 18.99 -38.27 -3.21
C GLU A 158 17.96 -37.89 -2.13
N LYS A 159 17.62 -38.82 -1.24
CA LYS A 159 16.78 -38.54 -0.07
C LYS A 159 17.45 -37.54 0.88
N ALA A 160 18.76 -37.65 1.09
CA ALA A 160 19.52 -36.69 1.88
C ALA A 160 19.54 -35.30 1.23
N LYS A 161 19.77 -35.23 -0.09
CA LYS A 161 19.71 -33.97 -0.86
C LYS A 161 18.33 -33.31 -0.77
N LEU A 162 17.24 -34.08 -0.90
CA LEU A 162 15.88 -33.56 -0.73
C LEU A 162 15.63 -32.98 0.66
N LYS A 163 16.16 -33.62 1.71
CA LYS A 163 16.09 -33.10 3.08
C LYS A 163 16.86 -31.78 3.20
N GLN A 164 18.05 -31.70 2.62
CA GLN A 164 18.85 -30.47 2.60
C GLN A 164 18.12 -29.34 1.84
N THR A 165 17.60 -29.62 0.65
CA THR A 165 16.82 -28.64 -0.14
C THR A 165 15.63 -28.11 0.66
N LYS A 166 14.95 -28.99 1.42
CA LYS A 166 13.83 -28.57 2.28
C LYS A 166 14.29 -27.58 3.36
N LEU A 167 15.41 -27.84 4.03
CA LEU A 167 15.98 -26.92 5.02
C LEU A 167 16.34 -25.57 4.38
N THR A 168 16.93 -25.57 3.19
CA THR A 168 17.24 -24.33 2.46
C THR A 168 15.98 -23.57 2.03
N ILE A 169 14.89 -24.27 1.67
CA ILE A 169 13.59 -23.62 1.42
C ILE A 169 13.08 -22.94 2.71
N ASP A 170 13.23 -23.59 3.87
CA ASP A 170 12.84 -23.03 5.16
C ASP A 170 13.71 -21.81 5.55
N GLU A 171 14.99 -21.81 5.20
CA GLU A 171 15.87 -20.65 5.35
C GLU A 171 15.43 -19.49 4.45
N ASN A 172 15.22 -19.75 3.15
CA ASN A 172 14.71 -18.73 2.23
C ASN A 172 13.35 -18.18 2.67
N LYS A 173 12.49 -19.01 3.25
CA LYS A 173 11.23 -18.56 3.84
C LYS A 173 11.46 -17.51 4.93
N ARG A 174 12.46 -17.71 5.80
CA ARG A 174 12.82 -16.70 6.83
C ARG A 174 13.30 -15.41 6.19
N THR A 175 14.09 -15.48 5.13
CA THR A 175 14.50 -14.31 4.34
C THR A 175 13.29 -13.57 3.76
N LEU A 176 12.33 -14.29 3.18
CA LEU A 176 11.09 -13.69 2.67
C LEU A 176 10.23 -13.06 3.78
N VAL A 177 10.22 -13.65 4.98
CA VAL A 177 9.56 -13.03 6.14
C VAL A 177 10.26 -11.72 6.53
N ALA A 178 11.59 -11.69 6.49
CA ALA A 178 12.37 -10.47 6.76
C ALA A 178 12.09 -9.39 5.71
N ASP A 179 12.11 -9.73 4.42
CA ASP A 179 11.75 -8.81 3.33
C ASP A 179 10.34 -8.22 3.54
N LEU A 180 9.37 -9.09 3.88
CA LEU A 180 8.00 -8.66 4.14
C LEU A 180 7.90 -7.79 5.40
N LYS A 181 8.67 -8.08 6.44
CA LYS A 181 8.73 -7.24 7.64
C LYS A 181 9.25 -5.86 7.30
N GLN A 182 10.35 -5.78 6.55
CA GLN A 182 10.96 -4.53 6.12
C GLN A 182 9.99 -3.65 5.31
N LEU A 183 9.19 -4.25 4.42
CA LEU A 183 8.13 -3.54 3.68
C LEU A 183 7.05 -2.90 4.56
N ASN A 184 6.84 -3.46 5.76
CA ASN A 184 5.78 -3.09 6.68
C ASN A 184 6.30 -2.35 7.93
N GLU A 185 7.61 -2.12 8.07
CA GLU A 185 8.19 -1.44 9.24
C GLU A 185 7.52 -0.10 9.54
N SER A 186 7.26 0.71 8.52
CA SER A 186 6.52 1.98 8.68
C SER A 186 5.14 1.79 9.30
N ASN A 187 4.45 0.69 8.96
CA ASN A 187 3.09 0.42 9.42
C ASN A 187 3.09 -0.11 10.86
N TYR A 188 4.12 -0.88 11.26
CA TYR A 188 4.28 -1.30 12.64
C TYR A 188 4.59 -0.13 13.56
N ASN A 189 5.50 0.76 13.16
CA ASN A 189 5.81 1.98 13.94
C ASN A 189 4.56 2.85 14.13
N GLN A 190 3.74 2.99 13.08
CA GLN A 190 2.48 3.72 13.19
C GLN A 190 1.51 3.04 14.16
N LEU A 191 1.36 1.71 14.08
CA LEU A 191 0.51 0.95 15.00
C LEU A 191 1.00 1.09 16.46
N ASP A 192 2.31 1.03 16.69
CA ASP A 192 2.89 1.21 18.03
C ASP A 192 2.58 2.60 18.60
N ILE A 193 2.68 3.66 17.77
CA ILE A 193 2.26 5.01 18.16
C ILE A 193 0.75 5.07 18.43
N GLU A 194 -0.08 4.47 17.58
CA GLU A 194 -1.53 4.44 17.76
C GLU A 194 -1.94 3.70 19.04
N MET A 195 -1.25 2.60 19.38
CA MET A 195 -1.42 1.89 20.65
C MET A 195 -0.96 2.76 21.84
N GLU A 196 0.20 3.41 21.76
CA GLU A 196 0.70 4.29 22.81
C GLU A 196 -0.26 5.46 23.05
N LEU A 197 -0.79 6.07 22.00
CA LEU A 197 -1.81 7.12 22.08
C LEU A 197 -3.12 6.59 22.69
N ALA A 198 -3.53 5.37 22.34
CA ALA A 198 -4.71 4.74 22.92
C ALA A 198 -4.52 4.47 24.43
N ASP A 199 -3.35 4.01 24.84
CA ASP A 199 -2.99 3.79 26.24
C ASP A 199 -2.92 5.12 27.01
N MET A 200 -2.33 6.17 26.45
CA MET A 200 -2.35 7.51 27.04
C MET A 200 -3.78 8.04 27.19
N ALA A 201 -4.63 7.85 26.19
CA ALA A 201 -6.04 8.27 26.25
C ALA A 201 -6.82 7.49 27.30
N LYS A 202 -6.57 6.18 27.42
CA LYS A 202 -7.15 5.33 28.47
C LYS A 202 -6.70 5.79 29.86
N ASN A 203 -5.40 5.96 30.07
CA ASN A 203 -4.85 6.45 31.33
C ASN A 203 -5.43 7.84 31.70
N ARG A 204 -5.55 8.77 30.74
CA ARG A 204 -6.19 10.08 30.96
C ARG A 204 -7.66 9.96 31.36
N ASN A 205 -8.39 9.03 30.77
CA ASN A 205 -9.79 8.76 31.14
C ASN A 205 -9.90 8.09 32.51
N ASP A 206 -8.95 7.24 32.87
CA ASP A 206 -8.88 6.61 34.19
C ASP A 206 -8.49 7.64 35.26
N PHE A 207 -7.56 8.56 35.00
CA PHE A 207 -7.33 9.75 35.85
C PHE A 207 -8.59 10.60 36.01
N THR A 208 -9.42 10.74 34.95
CA THR A 208 -10.68 11.50 35.03
C THR A 208 -11.75 10.79 35.87
N LYS A 209 -11.71 9.46 35.95
CA LYS A 209 -12.58 8.64 36.82
C LYS A 209 -12.08 8.54 38.26
N GLU A 210 -10.76 8.61 38.46
CA GLU A 210 -10.10 8.54 39.76
C GLU A 210 -10.02 9.89 40.49
N ILE A 211 -10.37 11.01 39.85
CA ILE A 211 -10.63 12.25 40.59
C ILE A 211 -11.85 12.01 41.49
N PRO A 212 -11.70 11.90 42.83
CA PRO A 212 -12.84 11.78 43.69
C PRO A 212 -13.70 13.04 43.53
N GLU A 213 -15.03 12.88 43.51
CA GLU A 213 -15.97 14.00 43.41
C GLU A 213 -15.78 15.07 44.50
N THR A 214 -14.97 14.78 45.53
CA THR A 214 -14.59 15.68 46.62
C THR A 214 -13.67 16.83 46.22
N THR A 215 -12.92 16.75 45.11
CA THR A 215 -12.08 17.88 44.63
C THR A 215 -12.88 18.86 43.76
N LYS A 216 -14.15 18.58 43.44
CA LYS A 216 -15.09 19.60 42.98
C LYS A 216 -15.59 20.38 44.19
N GLU A 217 -14.69 21.04 44.92
CA GLU A 217 -15.10 22.12 45.79
C GLU A 217 -15.79 23.15 44.88
N LYS A 218 -17.12 23.19 44.94
CA LYS A 218 -17.89 24.27 44.33
C LYS A 218 -17.40 25.53 45.03
N VAL A 219 -16.46 26.24 44.41
CA VAL A 219 -16.10 27.60 44.81
C VAL A 219 -17.42 28.37 44.86
N ASN A 220 -17.91 28.62 46.07
CA ASN A 220 -19.16 29.33 46.28
C ASN A 220 -18.86 30.81 46.03
N LEU A 221 -19.01 31.22 44.78
CA LEU A 221 -18.75 32.59 44.32
C LEU A 221 -19.55 33.62 45.13
N LYS A 222 -20.67 33.23 45.77
CA LYS A 222 -21.48 34.13 46.60
C LYS A 222 -20.85 34.48 47.95
N THR A 223 -20.18 33.52 48.60
CA THR A 223 -19.59 33.75 49.93
C THR A 223 -18.33 34.63 49.85
N ASN A 224 -17.61 34.55 48.73
CA ASN A 224 -16.49 35.45 48.47
C ASN A 224 -16.97 36.86 48.07
N GLN A 225 -18.08 36.99 47.34
CA GLN A 225 -18.64 38.31 46.98
C GLN A 225 -19.03 39.14 48.21
N GLU A 226 -19.75 38.55 49.17
CA GLU A 226 -20.08 39.26 50.42
C GLU A 226 -18.81 39.69 51.16
N LYS A 227 -17.78 38.82 51.24
CA LYS A 227 -16.52 39.15 51.90
C LYS A 227 -15.80 40.33 51.25
N TYR A 228 -15.84 40.45 49.93
CA TYR A 228 -15.29 41.60 49.21
C TYR A 228 -16.15 42.86 49.39
N GLU A 229 -17.49 42.74 49.47
CA GLU A 229 -18.41 43.86 49.70
C GLU A 229 -18.23 44.47 51.10
N TYR A 230 -18.16 43.64 52.15
CA TYR A 230 -17.87 44.08 53.54
C TYR A 230 -16.47 44.70 53.69
N GLU A 231 -15.48 44.26 52.91
CA GLU A 231 -14.12 44.80 52.93
C GLU A 231 -14.01 46.12 52.14
N THR A 232 -14.83 46.32 51.10
CA THR A 232 -14.93 47.59 50.39
C THR A 232 -15.68 48.67 51.19
N GLU A 233 -16.76 48.32 51.89
CA GLU A 233 -17.51 49.29 52.72
C GLU A 233 -16.68 49.78 53.92
N ARG A 234 -15.95 48.88 54.59
CA ARG A 234 -15.10 49.26 55.75
C ARG A 234 -13.92 50.18 55.39
N ASN A 235 -13.49 50.19 54.13
CA ASN A 235 -12.40 51.04 53.66
C ASN A 235 -12.89 52.40 53.14
N TYR A 236 -14.19 52.56 52.89
CA TYR A 236 -14.77 53.86 52.50
C TYR A 236 -15.04 54.75 53.73
N ASP A 237 -15.42 54.17 54.88
CA ASP A 237 -15.68 54.90 56.13
C ASP A 237 -14.41 55.34 56.90
N ARG A 238 -13.21 55.07 56.37
CA ARG A 238 -11.92 55.43 57.00
C ARG A 238 -11.11 56.50 56.26
N ASN A 239 -11.71 57.16 55.26
CA ASN A 239 -11.14 58.34 54.59
C ASN A 239 -11.99 59.58 54.82
#